data_AF-A0A9D7CBB5-F1
#
_entry.id   AF-A0A9D7CBB5-F1
#
_cell.length_a   1.000
_cell.length_b   1.000
_cell.length_c   1.000
_cell.angle_alpha   90.00
_cell.angle_beta   90.00
_cell.angle_gamma   90.00
#
_symmetry.space_group_name_H-M   'P 1'
#
loop_
_entity.id
_entity.type
_entity.pdbx_description
1 polymer ?
#
loop_
_entity_poly.entity_id
_entity_poly.type
_entity_poly.pdbx_seq_one_letter_code
_entity_poly.pdbx_strand_id
1 'polypeptide(L)'
;MNRNAPDEEPELGPAPRGWGRDALSSYLDLLRRNQLASYQQLSGSYARLRDLDGLYLKVAKNLDNTEQTARHSSSIARMRPFRAVIGLVLAGQVVETYAMLRNCLEQALYAYFIYKDPKRWDVWQGGTTAARRSRRSSNCFEFLTCYPHFKQTIQGRQCTADLYEHTINAQGSP
;
A
#
# COMPACT_ATOMS: atom_id res chain seq x y z
N MET A 1 -11.96 -11.73 26.88
CA MET A 1 -12.27 -10.73 25.83
C MET A 1 -12.81 -11.46 24.62
N ASN A 2 -14.11 -11.32 24.36
CA ASN A 2 -14.81 -11.96 23.24
C ASN A 2 -14.48 -11.19 21.95
N ARG A 3 -13.81 -11.81 20.98
CA ARG A 3 -13.37 -11.18 19.70
C ARG A 3 -14.41 -11.31 18.57
N ASN A 4 -15.63 -11.75 18.87
CA ASN A 4 -16.66 -12.07 17.88
C ASN A 4 -17.91 -11.18 17.96
N ALA A 5 -17.88 -10.05 18.68
CA ALA A 5 -18.93 -9.06 18.52
C ALA A 5 -18.72 -8.37 17.17
N PRO A 6 -19.75 -8.21 16.31
CA PRO A 6 -19.64 -7.27 15.20
C PRO A 6 -19.30 -5.91 15.82
N ASP A 7 -18.19 -5.32 15.42
CA ASP A 7 -17.83 -3.96 15.84
C ASP A 7 -19.00 -3.06 15.42
N GLU A 8 -19.87 -2.69 16.37
CA GLU A 8 -20.89 -1.68 16.14
C GLU A 8 -20.13 -0.41 15.78
N GLU A 9 -20.10 -0.08 14.48
CA GLU A 9 -19.49 1.16 14.02
C GLU A 9 -20.19 2.30 14.77
N PRO A 10 -19.43 3.14 15.51
CA PRO A 10 -20.04 4.19 16.29
C PRO A 10 -20.83 5.09 15.35
N GLU A 11 -22.12 5.27 15.61
CA GLU A 11 -22.93 6.22 14.87
C GLU A 11 -22.23 7.58 14.89
N LEU A 12 -21.88 8.07 13.70
CA LEU A 12 -21.23 9.37 13.57
C LEU A 12 -22.24 10.44 13.99
N GLY A 13 -22.11 10.91 15.21
CA GLY A 13 -22.86 12.06 15.72
C GLY A 13 -22.64 13.32 14.89
N PRO A 14 -23.37 14.41 15.19
CA PRO A 14 -23.17 15.68 14.51
C PRO A 14 -21.71 16.14 14.61
N ALA A 15 -21.24 16.85 13.59
CA ALA A 15 -19.88 17.36 13.55
C ALA A 15 -19.54 18.13 14.85
N PRO A 16 -18.36 17.90 15.47
CA PRO A 16 -17.99 18.55 16.71
C PRO A 16 -18.03 20.07 16.61
N ARG A 17 -18.29 20.75 17.74
CA ARG A 17 -18.29 22.22 17.79
C ARG A 17 -16.94 22.76 17.32
N GLY A 18 -16.97 23.59 16.27
CA GLY A 18 -15.78 24.20 15.68
C GLY A 18 -15.28 23.53 14.40
N TRP A 19 -15.81 22.35 14.04
CA TRP A 19 -15.51 21.70 12.76
C TRP A 19 -15.97 22.57 11.58
N GLY A 20 -15.14 22.69 10.55
CA GLY A 20 -15.39 23.51 9.35
C GLY A 20 -15.13 25.01 9.55
N ARG A 21 -14.65 25.44 10.73
CA ARG A 21 -14.34 26.86 10.99
C ARG A 21 -12.89 27.25 10.69
N ASP A 22 -12.03 26.28 10.45
CA ASP A 22 -10.63 26.48 10.08
C ASP A 22 -10.32 25.85 8.72
N ALA A 23 -9.18 26.22 8.14
CA ALA A 23 -8.78 25.78 6.81
C ALA A 23 -8.56 24.26 6.74
N LEU A 24 -8.03 23.64 7.80
CA LEU A 24 -7.74 22.21 7.81
C LEU A 24 -9.03 21.39 7.87
N SER A 25 -9.94 21.70 8.79
CA SER A 25 -11.23 20.97 8.86
C SER A 25 -12.08 21.17 7.60
N SER A 26 -12.07 22.36 7.01
CA SER A 26 -12.73 22.63 5.72
C SER A 26 -12.14 21.82 4.57
N TYR A 27 -10.81 21.67 4.54
CA TYR A 27 -10.11 20.84 3.56
C TYR A 27 -10.46 19.36 3.72
N LEU A 28 -10.51 18.84 4.95
CA LEU A 28 -10.91 17.45 5.21
C LEU A 28 -12.36 17.17 4.75
N ASP A 29 -13.28 18.11 4.94
CA ASP A 29 -14.65 18.01 4.43
C ASP A 29 -14.71 18.03 2.90
N LEU A 30 -13.82 18.80 2.24
CA LEU A 30 -13.69 18.77 0.79
C LEU A 30 -13.22 17.40 0.31
N LEU A 31 -12.18 16.82 0.93
CA LEU A 31 -11.70 15.47 0.58
C LEU A 31 -12.82 14.43 0.71
N ARG A 32 -13.58 14.46 1.81
CA ARG A 32 -14.72 13.56 2.02
C ARG A 32 -15.79 13.72 0.95
N ARG A 33 -16.16 14.96 0.60
CA ARG A 33 -17.13 15.23 -0.48
C ARG A 33 -16.64 14.73 -1.82
N ASN A 34 -15.37 14.91 -2.15
CA ASN A 34 -14.77 14.39 -3.37
C ASN A 34 -14.82 12.86 -3.40
N GLN A 35 -14.55 12.17 -2.28
CA GLN A 35 -14.67 10.71 -2.21
C GLN A 35 -16.09 10.24 -2.52
N LEU A 36 -17.11 10.89 -1.95
CA LEU A 36 -18.51 10.58 -2.21
C LEU A 36 -18.91 10.87 -3.67
N ALA A 37 -18.46 12.01 -4.21
CA ALA A 37 -18.69 12.37 -5.60
C ALA A 37 -18.04 11.36 -6.55
N SER A 38 -16.79 10.97 -6.31
CA SER A 38 -16.08 9.94 -7.07
C SER A 38 -16.79 8.58 -7.01
N TYR A 39 -17.29 8.18 -5.84
CA TYR A 39 -18.07 6.94 -5.71
C TYR A 39 -19.33 6.96 -6.60
N GLN A 40 -20.06 8.08 -6.62
CA GLN A 40 -21.28 8.23 -7.39
C GLN A 40 -21.02 8.37 -8.90
N GLN A 41 -20.07 9.22 -9.28
CA GLN A 41 -19.84 9.64 -10.66
C GLN A 41 -18.87 8.71 -11.41
N LEU A 42 -17.95 8.06 -10.70
CA LEU A 42 -16.92 7.18 -11.28
C LEU A 42 -17.12 5.73 -10.83
N SER A 43 -18.38 5.28 -10.74
CA SER A 43 -18.76 3.97 -10.22
C SER A 43 -18.00 2.79 -10.87
N GLY A 44 -17.74 2.87 -12.18
CA GLY A 44 -16.94 1.86 -12.90
C GLY A 44 -15.45 1.86 -12.52
N SER A 45 -14.86 3.01 -12.20
CA SER A 45 -13.49 3.11 -11.69
C SER A 45 -13.43 2.66 -10.22
N TYR A 46 -14.41 3.08 -9.41
CA TYR A 46 -14.53 2.64 -8.03
C TYR A 46 -14.67 1.12 -7.92
N ALA A 47 -15.50 0.50 -8.76
CA ALA A 47 -15.65 -0.96 -8.80
C ALA A 47 -14.31 -1.67 -9.05
N ARG A 48 -13.50 -1.16 -9.99
CA ARG A 48 -12.15 -1.70 -10.24
C ARG A 48 -11.23 -1.54 -9.03
N LEU A 49 -11.24 -0.39 -8.36
CA LEU A 49 -10.45 -0.17 -7.14
C LEU A 49 -10.88 -1.12 -6.00
N ARG A 50 -12.18 -1.34 -5.84
CA ARG A 50 -12.74 -2.31 -4.89
C ARG A 50 -12.28 -3.73 -5.21
N ASP A 51 -12.34 -4.14 -6.48
CA ASP A 51 -11.93 -5.47 -6.90
C ASP A 51 -10.42 -5.68 -6.67
N LEU A 52 -9.60 -4.66 -6.93
CA LEU A 52 -8.17 -4.66 -6.57
C LEU A 52 -7.98 -4.81 -5.06
N ASP A 53 -8.67 -4.03 -4.23
CA ASP A 53 -8.61 -4.18 -2.77
C ASP A 53 -8.99 -5.60 -2.32
N GLY A 54 -10.01 -6.19 -2.96
CA GLY A 54 -10.42 -7.58 -2.73
C GLY A 54 -9.31 -8.59 -3.03
N LEU A 55 -8.55 -8.40 -4.12
CA LEU A 55 -7.39 -9.22 -4.44
C LEU A 55 -6.28 -9.06 -3.38
N TYR A 56 -6.01 -7.83 -2.94
CA TYR A 56 -5.04 -7.55 -1.89
C TYR A 56 -5.41 -8.27 -0.58
N LEU A 57 -6.68 -8.19 -0.17
CA LEU A 57 -7.18 -8.91 1.01
C LEU A 57 -7.11 -10.42 0.87
N LYS A 58 -7.40 -10.96 -0.32
CA LYS A 58 -7.31 -12.40 -0.58
C LYS A 58 -5.87 -12.90 -0.44
N VAL A 59 -4.90 -12.15 -0.98
CA VAL A 59 -3.47 -12.45 -0.80
C VAL A 59 -3.08 -12.39 0.67
N ALA A 60 -3.49 -11.34 1.38
CA ALA A 60 -3.23 -11.19 2.82
C ALA A 60 -3.75 -12.37 3.64
N LYS A 61 -5.02 -12.74 3.46
CA LYS A 61 -5.64 -13.88 4.15
C LYS A 61 -4.93 -15.21 3.88
N ASN A 62 -4.48 -15.43 2.64
CA ASN A 62 -3.76 -16.65 2.28
C ASN A 62 -2.35 -16.70 2.90
N LEU A 63 -1.70 -15.55 3.09
CA LEU A 63 -0.40 -15.46 3.76
C LEU A 63 -0.50 -15.73 5.27
N ASP A 64 -1.58 -15.27 5.92
CA ASP A 64 -1.86 -15.54 7.35
C ASP A 64 -2.04 -17.04 7.67
N ASN A 65 -2.40 -17.86 6.68
CA ASN A 65 -2.61 -19.30 6.85
C ASN A 65 -1.34 -20.16 6.66
N THR A 66 -0.17 -19.55 6.50
CA THR A 66 1.10 -20.28 6.35
C THR A 66 1.85 -20.36 7.68
N GLU A 67 2.44 -21.51 8.02
CA GLU A 67 3.19 -21.74 9.29
C GLU A 67 4.38 -20.77 9.48
N GLN A 68 4.81 -20.09 8.42
CA GLN A 68 5.81 -19.00 8.44
C GLN A 68 5.21 -17.62 8.78
N THR A 69 4.07 -17.59 9.46
CA THR A 69 3.19 -16.42 9.64
C THR A 69 3.88 -15.21 10.25
N ALA A 70 4.80 -15.42 11.21
CA ALA A 70 5.49 -14.32 11.88
C ALA A 70 6.46 -13.55 10.96
N ARG A 71 7.01 -14.20 9.93
CA ARG A 71 7.88 -13.54 8.92
C ARG A 71 7.04 -12.86 7.84
N HIS A 72 5.90 -13.46 7.48
CA HIS A 72 4.97 -12.98 6.45
C HIS A 72 3.98 -11.91 6.91
N SER A 73 3.64 -11.83 8.20
CA SER A 73 2.71 -10.83 8.76
C SER A 73 3.18 -9.39 8.52
N SER A 74 4.50 -9.19 8.49
CA SER A 74 5.11 -7.91 8.13
C SER A 74 4.85 -7.54 6.67
N SER A 75 4.73 -8.53 5.78
CA SER A 75 4.40 -8.34 4.36
C SER A 75 2.94 -7.95 4.16
N ILE A 76 2.04 -8.46 5.01
CA ILE A 76 0.61 -8.09 5.00
C ILE A 76 0.40 -6.67 5.53
N ALA A 77 1.11 -6.28 6.59
CA ALA A 77 1.09 -4.91 7.09
C ALA A 77 1.53 -3.88 6.03
N ARG A 78 2.37 -4.30 5.07
CA ARG A 78 2.86 -3.44 3.97
C ARG A 78 1.87 -3.25 2.82
N MET A 79 0.72 -3.95 2.82
CA MET A 79 -0.37 -3.75 1.86
C MET A 79 -1.37 -2.67 2.32
N ARG A 80 -1.34 -2.26 3.60
CA ARG A 80 -2.15 -1.18 4.16
C ARG A 80 -2.05 0.17 3.44
N PRO A 81 -0.91 0.58 2.85
CA PRO A 81 -0.83 1.81 2.08
C PRO A 81 -1.78 1.84 0.88
N PHE A 82 -2.18 0.68 0.32
CA PHE A 82 -3.03 0.66 -0.87
C PHE A 82 -4.44 1.22 -0.61
N ARG A 83 -5.04 0.95 0.57
CA ARG A 83 -6.34 1.55 0.94
C ARG A 83 -6.24 3.05 1.16
N ALA A 84 -5.14 3.50 1.77
CA ALA A 84 -4.87 4.93 1.92
C ALA A 84 -4.71 5.61 0.55
N VAL A 85 -4.03 4.97 -0.40
CA VAL A 85 -3.94 5.41 -1.79
C VAL A 85 -5.32 5.53 -2.41
N ILE A 86 -6.17 4.50 -2.31
CA ILE A 86 -7.54 4.54 -2.84
C ILE A 86 -8.29 5.75 -2.26
N GLY A 87 -8.18 5.97 -0.94
CA GLY A 87 -8.79 7.12 -0.29
C GLY A 87 -8.34 8.47 -0.87
N LEU A 88 -7.04 8.62 -1.14
CA LEU A 88 -6.47 9.83 -1.74
C LEU A 88 -6.90 10.00 -3.20
N VAL A 89 -6.85 8.93 -4.02
CA VAL A 89 -7.30 8.96 -5.40
C VAL A 89 -8.76 9.39 -5.49
N LEU A 90 -9.63 8.79 -4.66
CA LEU A 90 -11.06 9.14 -4.62
C LEU A 90 -11.30 10.57 -4.11
N ALA A 91 -10.40 11.10 -3.29
CA ALA A 91 -10.44 12.49 -2.83
C ALA A 91 -9.89 13.51 -3.85
N GLY A 92 -9.38 13.04 -5.01
CA GLY A 92 -8.79 13.88 -6.06
C GLY A 92 -7.32 14.25 -5.84
N GLN A 93 -6.64 13.61 -4.87
CA GLN A 93 -5.23 13.85 -4.54
C GLN A 93 -4.31 12.96 -5.39
N VAL A 94 -4.41 13.08 -6.72
CA VAL A 94 -3.78 12.14 -7.66
C VAL A 94 -2.24 12.23 -7.61
N VAL A 95 -1.69 13.45 -7.52
CA VAL A 95 -0.23 13.66 -7.57
C VAL A 95 0.46 13.00 -6.37
N GLU A 96 -0.12 13.16 -5.19
CA GLU A 96 0.37 12.59 -3.93
C GLU A 96 0.35 11.06 -3.96
N THR A 97 -0.58 10.47 -4.72
CA THR A 97 -0.74 9.02 -4.77
C THR A 97 0.39 8.30 -5.50
N TYR A 98 1.11 8.95 -6.43
CA TYR A 98 2.18 8.30 -7.19
C TYR A 98 3.30 7.78 -6.29
N ALA A 99 3.70 8.55 -5.27
CA ALA A 99 4.72 8.13 -4.31
C ALA A 99 4.29 6.91 -3.50
N MET A 100 3.02 6.91 -3.09
CA MET A 100 2.45 5.82 -2.30
C MET A 100 2.21 4.56 -3.13
N LEU A 101 1.81 4.69 -4.39
CA LEU A 101 1.69 3.59 -5.35
C LEU A 101 3.05 2.93 -5.60
N ARG A 102 4.10 3.75 -5.80
CA ARG A 102 5.48 3.25 -5.91
C ARG A 102 5.88 2.46 -4.68
N ASN A 103 5.62 2.98 -3.48
CA ASN A 103 5.90 2.27 -2.24
C ASN A 103 5.14 0.93 -2.19
N CYS A 104 3.86 0.88 -2.59
CA CYS A 104 3.11 -0.38 -2.66
C CYS A 104 3.79 -1.43 -3.56
N LEU A 105 4.27 -1.01 -4.73
CA LEU A 105 4.99 -1.89 -5.68
C LEU A 105 6.32 -2.39 -5.09
N GLU A 106 7.10 -1.48 -4.50
CA GLU A 106 8.39 -1.84 -3.89
C GLU A 106 8.22 -2.80 -2.72
N GLN A 107 7.26 -2.55 -1.82
CA GLN A 107 6.99 -3.46 -0.72
C GLN A 107 6.54 -4.85 -1.20
N ALA A 108 5.76 -4.92 -2.27
CA ALA A 108 5.36 -6.21 -2.87
C ALA A 108 6.57 -6.96 -3.46
N LEU A 109 7.47 -6.24 -4.15
CA LEU A 109 8.71 -6.80 -4.67
C LEU A 109 9.65 -7.28 -3.56
N TYR A 110 9.80 -6.52 -2.48
CA TYR A 110 10.61 -6.92 -1.33
C TYR A 110 10.03 -8.15 -0.64
N ALA A 111 8.71 -8.20 -0.45
CA ALA A 111 8.04 -9.37 0.09
C ALA A 111 8.30 -10.63 -0.76
N TYR A 112 8.19 -10.52 -2.08
CA TYR A 112 8.51 -11.63 -2.99
C TYR A 112 10.00 -12.02 -2.94
N PHE A 113 10.89 -11.02 -2.92
CA PHE A 113 12.32 -11.24 -2.86
C PHE A 113 12.73 -11.98 -1.57
N ILE A 114 12.11 -11.65 -0.44
CA ILE A 114 12.29 -12.37 0.84
C ILE A 114 11.68 -13.77 0.78
N TYR A 115 10.49 -13.92 0.18
CA TYR A 115 9.84 -15.24 0.06
C TYR A 115 10.72 -16.25 -0.70
N LYS A 116 11.44 -15.82 -1.74
CA LYS A 116 12.33 -16.69 -2.51
C LYS A 116 13.57 -17.17 -1.76
N ASP A 117 14.02 -16.42 -0.77
CA ASP A 117 15.14 -16.81 0.10
C ASP A 117 14.90 -16.24 1.50
N PRO A 118 14.34 -17.05 2.41
CA PRO A 118 14.02 -16.61 3.76
C PRO A 118 15.20 -16.03 4.54
N LYS A 119 16.46 -16.30 4.16
CA LYS A 119 17.64 -15.70 4.81
C LYS A 119 17.73 -14.20 4.55
N ARG A 120 17.09 -13.70 3.49
CA ARG A 120 16.98 -12.26 3.20
C ARG A 120 16.12 -11.54 4.23
N TRP A 121 15.26 -12.26 4.95
CA TRP A 121 14.54 -11.70 6.09
C TRP A 121 15.49 -11.23 7.18
N ASP A 122 16.55 -11.99 7.47
CA ASP A 122 17.53 -11.63 8.50
C ASP A 122 18.38 -10.42 8.05
N VAL A 123 18.63 -10.29 6.74
CA VAL A 123 19.26 -9.11 6.13
C VAL A 123 18.33 -7.89 6.22
N TRP A 124 17.04 -8.06 5.95
CA TRP A 124 16.02 -7.02 6.04
C TRP A 124 15.81 -6.52 7.47
N GLN A 125 15.75 -7.44 8.45
CA GLN A 125 15.68 -7.10 9.87
C GLN A 125 16.98 -6.49 10.41
N GLY A 126 18.07 -6.55 9.64
CA GLY A 126 19.32 -5.86 9.94
C GLY A 126 20.08 -6.46 11.13
N GLY A 127 20.34 -7.78 11.10
CA GLY A 127 21.06 -8.52 12.15
C GLY A 127 22.14 -7.73 12.91
N THR A 128 21.99 -7.70 14.24
CA THR A 128 22.82 -7.23 15.39
C THR A 128 23.89 -6.11 15.28
N THR A 129 24.38 -5.62 14.14
CA THR A 129 25.47 -4.60 14.09
C THR A 129 25.15 -3.36 13.25
N ALA A 130 25.43 -2.16 13.80
CA ALA A 130 24.74 -0.92 13.44
C ALA A 130 25.20 -0.14 12.22
N ALA A 131 26.47 -0.22 11.84
CA ALA A 131 27.04 0.64 10.80
C ALA A 131 27.08 -0.01 9.41
N ARG A 132 27.18 -1.35 9.34
CA ARG A 132 27.00 -2.14 8.09
C ARG A 132 25.52 -2.26 7.66
N ARG A 133 24.62 -1.77 8.53
CA ARG A 133 23.15 -1.92 8.56
C ARG A 133 22.45 -1.25 7.37
N SER A 134 22.69 0.05 7.17
CA SER A 134 21.96 0.86 6.18
C SER A 134 22.41 0.55 4.75
N ARG A 135 23.71 0.48 4.47
CA ARG A 135 24.21 0.20 3.11
C ARG A 135 23.83 -1.19 2.61
N ARG A 136 23.86 -2.22 3.47
CA ARG A 136 23.59 -3.59 3.03
C ARG A 136 22.09 -3.84 2.83
N SER A 137 21.21 -3.29 3.68
CA SER A 137 19.77 -3.37 3.44
C SER A 137 19.36 -2.51 2.24
N SER A 138 19.89 -1.28 2.10
CA SER A 138 19.58 -0.43 0.94
C SER A 138 20.04 -1.09 -0.37
N ASN A 139 21.29 -1.54 -0.47
CA ASN A 139 21.78 -2.12 -1.73
C ASN A 139 21.10 -3.47 -2.08
N CYS A 140 20.70 -4.25 -1.08
CA CYS A 140 20.00 -5.53 -1.31
C CYS A 140 18.52 -5.34 -1.65
N PHE A 141 17.91 -4.25 -1.21
CA PHE A 141 16.49 -3.95 -1.38
C PHE A 141 16.29 -2.64 -2.15
N GLU A 142 16.98 -2.53 -3.26
CA GLU A 142 16.67 -1.58 -4.32
C GLU A 142 15.77 -2.26 -5.36
N PHE A 143 14.91 -1.48 -6.00
CA PHE A 143 14.06 -1.97 -7.10
C PHE A 143 14.91 -2.69 -8.16
N LEU A 144 16.05 -2.10 -8.56
CA LEU A 144 16.97 -2.66 -9.55
C LEU A 144 17.58 -4.00 -9.13
N THR A 145 17.71 -4.26 -7.81
CA THR A 145 18.22 -5.52 -7.27
C THR A 145 17.12 -6.58 -7.18
N CYS A 146 15.90 -6.19 -6.79
CA CYS A 146 14.80 -7.13 -6.58
C CYS A 146 14.08 -7.51 -7.89
N TYR A 147 13.92 -6.55 -8.80
CA TYR A 147 13.18 -6.71 -10.05
C TYR A 147 13.70 -7.85 -10.95
N PRO A 148 15.02 -8.07 -11.13
CA PRO A 148 15.53 -9.20 -11.93
C PRO A 148 15.04 -10.57 -11.44
N HIS A 149 14.88 -10.76 -10.13
CA HIS A 149 14.36 -12.02 -9.56
C HIS A 149 12.87 -12.20 -9.83
N PHE A 150 12.12 -11.10 -9.89
CA PHE A 150 10.71 -11.12 -10.28
C PHE A 150 10.52 -11.33 -11.79
N LYS A 151 11.43 -10.75 -12.61
CA LYS A 151 11.46 -10.94 -14.06
C LYS A 151 11.53 -12.42 -14.40
N GLN A 152 12.17 -13.30 -13.63
CA GLN A 152 12.27 -14.72 -14.00
C GLN A 152 10.95 -15.52 -13.92
N THR A 153 9.89 -14.95 -13.34
CA THR A 153 8.56 -15.58 -13.22
C THR A 153 7.55 -15.02 -14.23
N ILE A 154 6.87 -15.91 -14.97
CA ILE A 154 6.04 -15.61 -16.14
C ILE A 154 4.63 -15.19 -15.70
N GLN A 155 4.30 -13.89 -15.81
CA GLN A 155 3.01 -13.27 -16.21
C GLN A 155 2.85 -11.80 -15.75
N GLY A 156 3.68 -11.29 -14.83
CA GLY A 156 3.64 -9.88 -14.36
C GLY A 156 4.69 -8.94 -14.97
N ARG A 157 5.41 -9.41 -16.00
CA ARG A 157 6.73 -8.90 -16.42
C ARG A 157 6.73 -7.46 -16.95
N GLN A 158 5.79 -7.11 -17.83
CA GLN A 158 5.69 -5.76 -18.38
C GLN A 158 4.99 -4.82 -17.41
N CYS A 159 3.84 -5.24 -16.87
CA CYS A 159 3.00 -4.37 -16.05
C CYS A 159 3.74 -3.77 -14.84
N THR A 160 4.60 -4.53 -14.13
CA THR A 160 5.29 -3.99 -12.95
C THR A 160 6.35 -2.93 -13.29
N ALA A 161 7.11 -3.13 -14.37
CA ALA A 161 8.10 -2.14 -14.80
C ALA A 161 7.41 -0.90 -15.36
N ASP A 162 6.41 -1.08 -16.23
CA ASP A 162 5.66 0.02 -16.81
C ASP A 162 4.98 0.85 -15.71
N LEU A 163 4.33 0.21 -14.73
CA LEU A 163 3.73 0.90 -13.59
C LEU A 163 4.77 1.66 -12.75
N TYR A 164 5.95 1.07 -12.52
CA TYR A 164 7.00 1.73 -11.74
C TYR A 164 7.54 2.97 -12.47
N GLU A 165 7.85 2.86 -13.77
CA GLU A 165 8.31 3.98 -14.59
C GLU A 165 7.25 5.08 -14.68
N HIS A 166 5.97 4.73 -14.84
CA HIS A 166 4.87 5.71 -14.83
C HIS A 166 4.78 6.46 -13.50
N THR A 167 5.02 5.81 -12.35
CA THR A 167 5.03 6.49 -11.05
C THR A 167 6.23 7.44 -10.86
N ILE A 168 7.33 7.21 -11.59
CA ILE A 168 8.51 8.11 -11.57
C ILE A 168 8.27 9.31 -12.48
N ASN A 169 7.83 9.07 -13.71
CA ASN A 169 7.64 10.13 -14.70
C ASN A 169 6.54 11.11 -14.27
N ALA A 170 5.48 10.63 -13.62
CA ALA A 170 4.40 11.47 -13.12
C ALA A 170 4.79 12.35 -11.92
N GLN A 171 5.93 12.09 -11.25
CA GLN A 171 6.47 12.96 -10.20
C GLN A 171 7.39 14.06 -10.74
N GLY A 172 7.92 13.89 -11.96
CA GLY A 172 8.91 14.78 -12.56
C GLY A 172 8.36 15.77 -13.60
N SER A 173 7.09 15.65 -13.98
CA SER A 173 6.45 16.53 -14.95
C SER A 173 5.56 17.58 -14.25
N PRO A 174 5.85 18.89 -14.39
CA PRO A 174 5.00 19.97 -13.87
C PRO A 174 3.67 20.11 -14.63
#